data_AF-A0A7R5KSF2-F1
#
_entry.id   AF-A0A7R5KSF2-F1
#
_cell.length_a   1.000
_cell.length_b   1.000
_cell.length_c   1.000
_cell.angle_alpha   90.00
_cell.angle_beta   90.00
_cell.angle_gamma   90.00
#
_symmetry.space_group_name_H-M   'P 1'
#
loop_
_entity.id
_entity.type
_entity.pdbx_description
1 polymer ?
#
loop_
_entity_poly.entity_id
_entity_poly.type
_entity_poly.pdbx_seq_one_letter_code
_entity_poly.pdbx_strand_id
1 'polypeptide(L)'
;GRGPLKHTSDVINAAKMISESGSRMDILARLIADQCPDQSCKQDLLAYLEQIKLYSHQLKICSQVKAEIQNLGGELIMSALDSVTSLIQAAKNLMNAVVQTVKMSYIASTKIIKIQSPTGPRHPVVMWRMKAPEKKPLIKREKPEEIYAAVRKGSAKKRIHPVQVMSEFRGREIV
;
A
#
# COMPACT_ATOMS: atom_id res chain seq x y z
N GLY A 1 3.11 -10.80 -15.68
CA GLY A 1 2.27 -9.89 -14.86
C GLY A 1 0.80 -10.17 -15.15
N ARG A 2 -0.12 -9.87 -14.22
CA ARG A 2 -1.57 -10.08 -14.38
C ARG A 2 -2.35 -8.81 -14.79
N GLY A 3 -1.66 -7.70 -15.05
CA GLY A 3 -2.26 -6.40 -15.36
C GLY A 3 -2.40 -6.14 -16.87
N PRO A 4 -3.09 -5.04 -17.25
CA PRO A 4 -3.33 -4.70 -18.65
C PRO A 4 -2.09 -4.18 -19.40
N LEU A 5 -1.04 -3.79 -18.67
CA LEU A 5 0.22 -3.30 -19.24
C LEU A 5 1.05 -4.49 -19.73
N LYS A 6 1.28 -4.58 -21.04
CA LYS A 6 1.94 -5.72 -21.67
C LYS A 6 3.40 -5.42 -22.00
N HIS A 7 3.68 -4.18 -22.39
CA HIS A 7 5.00 -3.74 -22.84
C HIS A 7 5.62 -2.71 -21.91
N THR A 8 6.94 -2.56 -21.99
CA THR A 8 7.66 -1.54 -21.20
C THR A 8 7.19 -0.12 -21.52
N SER A 9 6.86 0.15 -22.78
CA SER A 9 6.26 1.40 -23.25
C SER A 9 4.96 1.73 -22.52
N ASP A 10 4.10 0.74 -22.25
CA ASP A 10 2.83 0.93 -21.54
C ASP A 10 3.08 1.40 -20.11
N VAL A 11 4.10 0.86 -19.44
CA VAL A 11 4.48 1.25 -18.08
C VAL A 11 5.04 2.67 -18.06
N ILE A 12 5.84 3.05 -19.07
CA ILE A 12 6.38 4.40 -19.22
C ILE A 12 5.25 5.42 -19.46
N ASN A 13 4.30 5.10 -20.34
CA ASN A 13 3.17 5.97 -20.63
C ASN A 13 2.24 6.12 -19.41
N ALA A 14 1.97 5.02 -18.69
CA ALA A 14 1.24 5.07 -17.43
C ALA A 14 1.95 5.96 -16.40
N ALA A 15 3.27 5.83 -16.25
CA ALA A 15 4.06 6.66 -15.34
C ALA A 15 3.97 8.16 -15.68
N LYS A 16 4.02 8.52 -16.97
CA LYS A 16 3.83 9.91 -17.43
C LYS A 16 2.44 10.44 -17.09
N MET A 17 1.38 9.67 -17.38
CA MET A 17 0.01 10.06 -17.06
C MET A 17 -0.21 10.27 -15.56
N ILE A 18 0.39 9.42 -14.71
CA ILE A 18 0.33 9.58 -13.25
C ILE A 18 1.04 10.87 -12.82
N SER A 19 2.24 11.15 -13.36
CA SER A 19 3.00 12.37 -13.07
C SER A 19 2.21 13.64 -13.42
N GLU A 20 1.61 13.69 -14.61
CA GLU A 20 0.77 14.81 -15.06
C GLU A 20 -0.47 15.00 -14.19
N SER A 21 -1.11 13.89 -13.78
CA SER A 21 -2.25 13.92 -12.87
C SER A 21 -1.86 14.43 -11.48
N GLY A 22 -0.67 14.06 -11.00
CA GLY A 22 -0.09 14.58 -9.77
C GLY A 22 0.09 16.10 -9.81
N SER A 23 0.57 16.65 -10.92
CA SER A 23 0.69 18.11 -11.12
C SER A 23 -0.66 18.83 -11.13
N ARG A 24 -1.70 18.23 -11.73
CA ARG A 24 -3.06 18.82 -11.69
C ARG A 24 -3.65 18.82 -10.27
N MET A 25 -3.39 17.76 -9.51
CA MET A 25 -3.82 17.68 -8.11
C MET A 25 -3.12 18.72 -7.23
N ASP A 26 -1.84 19.02 -7.50
CA ASP A 26 -1.08 20.04 -6.76
C ASP A 26 -1.76 21.42 -6.84
N ILE A 27 -2.22 21.83 -8.02
CA ILE A 27 -2.93 23.10 -8.21
C ILE A 27 -4.17 23.19 -7.32
N LEU A 28 -5.03 22.17 -7.33
CA LEU A 28 -6.27 22.15 -6.54
C LEU A 28 -6.00 22.15 -5.04
N ALA A 29 -5.01 21.36 -4.61
CA ALA A 29 -4.65 21.27 -3.21
C ALA A 29 -3.98 22.55 -2.68
N ARG A 30 -3.23 23.30 -3.50
CA ARG A 30 -2.72 24.64 -3.14
C ARG A 30 -3.85 25.63 -2.90
N LEU A 31 -4.90 25.63 -3.75
CA LEU A 31 -6.07 26.47 -3.52
C LEU A 31 -6.77 26.17 -2.18
N ILE A 32 -6.84 24.89 -1.80
CA ILE A 32 -7.36 24.48 -0.48
C ILE A 32 -6.41 24.96 0.63
N ALA A 33 -5.10 24.79 0.47
CA ALA A 33 -4.11 25.22 1.46
C ALA A 33 -4.15 26.74 1.69
N ASP A 34 -4.37 27.53 0.64
CA ASP A 34 -4.45 28.99 0.73
C ASP A 34 -5.70 29.49 1.44
N GLN A 35 -6.81 28.76 1.34
CA GLN A 35 -8.04 29.05 2.05
C GLN A 35 -8.04 28.52 3.50
N CYS A 36 -7.11 27.63 3.86
CA CYS A 36 -7.08 26.99 5.17
C CYS A 36 -6.64 27.97 6.27
N PRO A 37 -7.50 28.26 7.28
CA PRO A 37 -7.16 29.15 8.37
C PRO A 37 -6.26 28.51 9.43
N ASP A 38 -6.20 27.17 9.47
CA ASP A 38 -5.36 26.40 10.38
C ASP A 38 -3.95 26.28 9.80
N GLN A 39 -3.00 26.99 10.40
CA GLN A 39 -1.64 27.10 9.89
C GLN A 39 -0.88 25.77 9.92
N SER A 40 -1.09 24.94 10.96
CA SER A 40 -0.45 23.61 11.05
C SER A 40 -0.95 22.71 9.93
N CYS A 41 -2.27 22.68 9.72
CA CYS A 41 -2.89 21.90 8.65
C CYS A 41 -2.42 22.37 7.25
N LYS A 42 -2.29 23.69 7.06
CA LYS A 42 -1.73 24.28 5.83
C LYS A 42 -0.29 23.81 5.59
N GLN A 43 0.57 23.86 6.60
CA GLN A 43 1.97 23.45 6.49
C GLN A 43 2.11 21.97 6.14
N ASP A 44 1.35 21.09 6.81
CA ASP A 44 1.35 19.66 6.51
C ASP A 44 0.93 19.39 5.05
N LEU A 45 -0.13 20.08 4.58
CA LEU A 45 -0.60 19.93 3.21
C LEU A 45 0.46 20.41 2.20
N LEU A 46 1.09 21.55 2.43
CA LEU A 46 2.16 22.06 1.56
C LEU A 46 3.38 21.13 1.53
N ALA A 47 3.72 20.50 2.67
CA ALA A 47 4.81 19.53 2.73
C ALA A 47 4.55 18.29 1.86
N TYR A 48 3.31 17.76 1.87
CA TYR A 48 2.95 16.65 0.99
C TYR A 48 2.91 17.05 -0.49
N LEU A 49 2.60 18.30 -0.81
CA LEU A 49 2.66 18.83 -2.17
C LEU A 49 4.08 18.89 -2.73
N GLU A 50 5.05 19.31 -1.92
CA GLU A 50 6.46 19.24 -2.32
C GLU A 50 6.93 17.79 -2.51
N GLN A 51 6.42 16.83 -1.73
CA GLN A 51 6.67 15.41 -1.96
C GLN A 51 6.08 14.92 -3.30
N ILE A 52 4.86 15.32 -3.65
CA ILE A 52 4.27 15.00 -4.96
C ILE A 52 5.13 15.54 -6.09
N LYS A 53 5.59 16.79 -5.99
CA LYS A 53 6.46 17.41 -6.98
C LYS A 53 7.77 16.62 -7.15
N LEU A 54 8.42 16.26 -6.04
CA LEU A 54 9.63 15.44 -6.04
C LEU A 54 9.39 14.08 -6.71
N TYR A 55 8.37 13.33 -6.27
CA TYR A 55 8.13 11.98 -6.78
C TYR A 55 7.60 11.97 -8.22
N SER A 56 6.84 12.99 -8.63
CA SER A 56 6.41 13.18 -10.03
C SER A 56 7.60 13.41 -10.95
N HIS A 57 8.60 14.17 -10.49
CA HIS A 57 9.85 14.39 -11.20
C HIS A 57 10.72 13.12 -11.26
N GLN A 58 10.90 12.42 -10.14
CA GLN A 58 11.61 11.14 -10.10
C GLN A 58 10.98 10.12 -11.06
N LEU A 59 9.65 9.99 -11.03
CA LEU A 59 8.91 9.09 -11.91
C LEU A 59 9.12 9.44 -13.39
N LYS A 60 9.16 10.74 -13.73
CA LYS A 60 9.46 11.22 -15.08
C LYS A 60 10.87 10.80 -15.51
N ILE A 61 11.89 11.04 -14.69
CA ILE A 61 13.28 10.64 -14.97
C ILE A 61 13.39 9.12 -15.15
N CYS A 62 12.88 8.35 -14.19
CA CYS A 62 12.91 6.88 -14.25
C CYS A 62 12.19 6.33 -15.49
N SER A 63 11.17 7.04 -15.99
CA SER A 63 10.45 6.65 -17.21
C SER A 63 11.22 6.96 -18.51
N GLN A 64 12.07 8.00 -18.51
CA GLN A 64 12.82 8.44 -19.70
C GLN A 64 14.12 7.65 -19.90
N VAL A 65 14.92 7.48 -18.84
CA VAL A 65 16.21 6.74 -18.87
C VAL A 65 16.02 5.30 -19.37
N LYS A 66 14.83 4.72 -19.14
CA LYS A 66 14.50 3.36 -19.57
C LYS A 66 14.18 3.22 -21.05
N ALA A 67 13.65 4.27 -21.70
CA ALA A 67 13.41 4.26 -23.14
C ALA A 67 14.73 4.21 -23.93
N GLU A 68 15.79 4.81 -23.38
CA GLU A 68 17.12 4.88 -24.01
C GLU A 68 17.92 3.57 -23.81
N ILE A 69 17.87 2.94 -22.62
CA ILE A 69 18.59 1.69 -22.33
C ILE A 69 18.08 0.49 -23.15
N GLN A 70 16.78 0.44 -23.48
CA GLN A 70 16.24 -0.63 -24.34
C GLN A 70 16.69 -0.52 -25.81
N ASN A 71 17.12 0.66 -26.27
CA ASN A 71 17.52 0.88 -27.66
C ASN A 71 18.99 0.51 -27.93
N LEU A 72 19.83 0.31 -26.90
CA LEU A 72 21.28 0.12 -27.06
C LEU A 72 21.75 -1.35 -27.14
N GLY A 73 20.83 -2.32 -27.24
CA GLY A 73 21.10 -3.70 -27.69
C GLY A 73 22.38 -4.36 -27.18
N GLY A 74 22.33 -5.10 -26.06
CA GLY A 74 23.39 -6.06 -25.74
C GLY A 74 23.39 -6.68 -24.35
N GLU A 75 23.01 -5.92 -23.31
CA GLU A 75 23.13 -6.36 -21.90
C GLU A 75 21.76 -6.32 -21.20
N LEU A 76 20.80 -7.06 -21.78
CA LEU A 76 19.38 -6.68 -21.77
C LEU A 76 18.54 -7.21 -20.58
N ILE A 77 19.04 -8.13 -19.74
CA ILE A 77 18.15 -8.88 -18.82
C ILE A 77 18.21 -8.37 -17.37
N MET A 78 19.39 -8.14 -16.79
CA MET A 78 19.51 -7.67 -15.40
C MET A 78 19.23 -6.16 -15.26
N SER A 79 19.77 -5.34 -16.16
CA SER A 79 19.55 -3.88 -16.19
C SER A 79 18.07 -3.51 -16.43
N ALA A 80 17.35 -4.33 -17.19
CA ALA A 80 15.91 -4.17 -17.41
C ALA A 80 15.08 -4.45 -16.15
N LEU A 81 15.50 -5.40 -15.30
CA LEU A 81 14.78 -5.72 -14.07
C LEU A 81 14.91 -4.59 -13.03
N ASP A 82 16.13 -4.11 -12.79
CA ASP A 82 16.40 -3.03 -11.82
C ASP A 82 15.76 -1.70 -12.24
N SER A 83 15.67 -1.44 -13.54
CA SER A 83 14.97 -0.25 -14.04
C SER A 83 13.44 -0.37 -13.89
N VAL A 84 12.85 -1.56 -14.04
CA VAL A 84 11.43 -1.80 -13.75
C VAL A 84 11.14 -1.62 -12.26
N THR A 85 11.97 -2.19 -11.38
CA THR A 85 11.76 -2.10 -9.92
C THR A 85 11.87 -0.65 -9.43
N SER A 86 12.85 0.11 -9.92
CA SER A 86 12.99 1.55 -9.64
C SER A 86 11.77 2.36 -10.08
N LEU A 87 11.26 2.11 -11.29
CA LEU A 87 10.06 2.77 -11.80
C LEU A 87 8.81 2.45 -10.96
N ILE A 88 8.65 1.18 -10.56
CA ILE A 88 7.56 0.76 -9.67
C ILE A 88 7.69 1.46 -8.32
N GLN A 89 8.89 1.59 -7.78
CA GLN A 89 9.06 2.25 -6.49
C GLN A 89 8.76 3.75 -6.55
N ALA A 90 9.26 4.44 -7.58
CA ALA A 90 8.94 5.84 -7.80
C ALA A 90 7.42 6.07 -7.88
N ALA A 91 6.71 5.19 -8.59
CA ALA A 91 5.24 5.24 -8.67
C ALA A 91 4.56 4.99 -7.33
N LYS A 92 5.03 4.02 -6.52
CA LYS A 92 4.50 3.74 -5.18
C LYS A 92 4.68 4.93 -4.23
N ASN A 93 5.88 5.54 -4.23
CA ASN A 93 6.17 6.71 -3.42
C ASN A 93 5.24 7.87 -3.79
N LEU A 94 5.07 8.13 -5.09
CA LEU A 94 4.11 9.13 -5.57
C LEU A 94 2.68 8.82 -5.10
N MET A 95 2.21 7.59 -5.26
CA MET A 95 0.84 7.20 -4.84
C MET A 95 0.63 7.32 -3.33
N ASN A 96 1.64 7.01 -2.51
CA ASN A 96 1.57 7.22 -1.07
C ASN A 96 1.45 8.71 -0.73
N ALA A 97 2.25 9.58 -1.35
CA ALA A 97 2.15 11.03 -1.17
C ALA A 97 0.79 11.58 -1.63
N VAL A 98 0.24 11.06 -2.73
CA VAL A 98 -1.10 11.38 -3.22
C VAL A 98 -2.16 11.04 -2.17
N VAL A 99 -2.12 9.84 -1.59
CA VAL A 99 -3.10 9.43 -0.56
C VAL A 99 -3.04 10.36 0.66
N GLN A 100 -1.84 10.73 1.12
CA GLN A 100 -1.70 11.65 2.26
C GLN A 100 -2.21 13.05 1.90
N THR A 101 -1.90 13.54 0.71
CA THR A 101 -2.38 14.84 0.23
C THR A 101 -3.91 14.88 0.17
N VAL A 102 -4.56 13.86 -0.38
CA VAL A 102 -6.03 13.78 -0.41
C VAL A 102 -6.63 13.81 0.99
N LYS A 103 -6.06 13.07 1.95
CA LYS A 103 -6.52 13.08 3.35
C LYS A 103 -6.34 14.46 4.00
N MET A 104 -5.19 15.09 3.81
CA MET A 104 -4.92 16.41 4.37
C MET A 104 -5.76 17.50 3.71
N SER A 105 -5.97 17.46 2.40
CA SER A 105 -6.89 18.36 1.70
C SER A 105 -8.33 18.23 2.20
N TYR A 106 -8.77 17.02 2.53
CA TYR A 106 -10.07 16.80 3.18
C TYR A 106 -10.11 17.48 4.55
N ILE A 107 -9.12 17.24 5.41
CA ILE A 107 -9.04 17.85 6.74
C ILE A 107 -9.03 19.38 6.62
N ALA A 108 -8.19 19.96 5.76
CA ALA A 108 -8.14 21.40 5.49
C ALA A 108 -9.50 21.93 5.02
N SER A 109 -10.18 21.24 4.10
CA SER A 109 -11.51 21.60 3.63
C SER A 109 -12.54 21.65 4.78
N THR A 110 -12.48 20.71 5.72
CA THR A 110 -13.39 20.75 6.89
C THR A 110 -13.10 21.92 7.83
N LYS A 111 -11.83 22.33 7.96
CA LYS A 111 -11.44 23.49 8.77
C LYS A 111 -11.93 24.80 8.14
N ILE A 112 -11.84 24.90 6.81
CA ILE A 112 -12.35 26.03 6.03
C ILE A 112 -13.85 26.21 6.29
N ILE A 113 -14.65 25.16 6.13
CA ILE A 113 -16.11 25.20 6.33
C ILE A 113 -16.48 25.56 7.78
N LYS A 114 -15.76 25.01 8.77
CA LYS A 114 -16.06 25.24 10.20
C LYS A 114 -15.81 26.68 10.65
N ILE A 115 -14.86 27.37 10.02
CA ILE A 115 -14.40 28.71 10.44
C ILE A 115 -15.00 29.81 9.54
N GLN A 116 -15.55 29.46 8.38
CA GLN A 116 -16.23 30.42 7.53
C GLN A 116 -17.49 31.01 8.20
N SER A 117 -17.39 32.31 8.50
CA SER A 117 -18.52 33.23 8.74
C SER A 117 -19.46 33.25 7.50
N PRO A 118 -20.75 33.64 7.62
CA PRO A 118 -21.72 33.72 6.52
C PRO A 118 -21.29 34.51 5.25
N THR A 119 -20.12 35.16 5.27
CA THR A 119 -19.50 35.89 4.15
C THR A 119 -18.45 35.09 3.36
N GLY A 120 -18.18 33.83 3.72
CA GLY A 120 -17.21 32.97 3.03
C GLY A 120 -17.60 32.60 1.58
N PRO A 121 -16.65 32.12 0.76
CA PRO A 121 -16.91 31.63 -0.60
C PRO A 121 -18.11 30.68 -0.62
N ARG A 122 -19.14 31.03 -1.42
CA ARG A 122 -20.40 30.27 -1.48
C ARG A 122 -20.24 28.84 -2.01
N HIS A 123 -19.10 28.50 -2.60
CA HIS A 123 -18.81 27.18 -3.16
C HIS A 123 -17.42 26.68 -2.71
N PRO A 124 -17.33 25.45 -2.16
CA PRO A 124 -16.04 24.86 -1.80
C PRO A 124 -15.24 24.51 -3.06
N VAL A 125 -13.90 24.58 -2.96
CA VAL A 125 -12.98 24.23 -4.06
C VAL A 125 -13.23 22.80 -4.57
N VAL A 126 -13.50 21.86 -3.66
CA VAL A 126 -13.77 20.45 -3.96
C VAL A 126 -14.94 19.95 -3.12
N MET A 127 -15.83 19.18 -3.75
CA MET A 127 -16.94 18.49 -3.08
C MET A 127 -16.54 17.07 -2.68
N TRP A 128 -16.53 16.78 -1.38
CA TRP A 128 -16.11 15.49 -0.85
C TRP A 128 -17.29 14.51 -0.73
N ARG A 129 -17.23 13.38 -1.47
CA ARG A 129 -18.22 12.30 -1.40
C ARG A 129 -17.59 11.06 -0.77
N MET A 130 -17.76 10.92 0.55
CA MET A 130 -17.18 9.81 1.32
C MET A 130 -18.10 8.58 1.31
N LYS A 131 -17.51 7.39 1.12
CA LYS A 131 -18.17 6.12 1.44
C LYS A 131 -17.82 5.72 2.88
N ALA A 132 -18.80 5.26 3.65
CA ALA A 132 -18.55 4.79 5.02
C ALA A 132 -17.50 3.67 5.03
N PRO A 133 -16.52 3.69 5.94
CA PRO A 133 -15.53 2.63 6.06
C PRO A 133 -16.20 1.29 6.33
N GLU A 134 -15.65 0.22 5.74
CA GLU A 134 -16.12 -1.13 6.03
C GLU A 134 -15.81 -1.50 7.49
N LYS A 135 -16.80 -2.10 8.17
CA LYS A 135 -16.63 -2.57 9.54
C LYS A 135 -15.64 -3.73 9.53
N LYS A 136 -14.46 -3.51 10.11
CA LYS A 136 -13.52 -4.61 10.37
C LYS A 136 -14.16 -5.53 11.42
N PRO A 137 -14.13 -6.86 11.23
CA PRO A 137 -14.67 -7.78 12.23
C PRO A 137 -13.88 -7.63 13.53
N LEU A 138 -14.59 -7.48 14.65
CA LEU A 138 -14.01 -7.34 15.99
C LEU A 138 -13.20 -8.58 16.40
N ILE A 139 -13.58 -9.74 15.85
CA ILE A 139 -12.93 -11.02 16.09
C ILE A 139 -12.49 -11.58 14.75
N LYS A 140 -11.20 -11.91 14.63
CA LYS A 140 -10.65 -12.62 13.47
C LYS A 140 -11.32 -14.00 13.44
N ARG A 141 -12.18 -14.25 12.45
CA ARG A 141 -12.70 -15.61 12.22
C ARG A 141 -11.51 -16.47 11.79
N GLU A 142 -11.04 -17.33 12.68
CA GLU A 142 -10.05 -18.35 12.31
C GLU A 142 -10.66 -19.26 11.25
N LYS A 143 -9.89 -19.55 10.21
CA LYS A 143 -10.31 -20.54 9.23
C LYS A 143 -10.28 -21.92 9.90
N PRO A 144 -11.24 -22.81 9.64
CA PRO A 144 -11.25 -24.16 10.21
C PRO A 144 -9.91 -24.88 10.02
N GLU A 145 -9.24 -24.65 8.89
CA GLU A 145 -7.92 -25.19 8.53
C GLU A 145 -6.81 -24.85 9.55
N GLU A 146 -6.85 -23.66 10.19
CA GLU A 146 -5.87 -23.24 11.19
C GLU A 146 -6.09 -23.95 12.54
N ILE A 147 -7.34 -24.32 12.85
CA ILE A 147 -7.71 -25.06 14.08
C ILE A 147 -7.25 -26.52 13.99
N TYR A 148 -7.38 -27.16 12.82
CA TYR A 148 -6.98 -28.56 12.63
C TYR A 148 -5.46 -28.77 12.66
N ALA A 149 -4.67 -27.78 12.23
CA ALA A 149 -3.21 -27.88 12.23
C ALA A 149 -2.59 -27.84 13.65
N ALA A 150 -3.31 -27.27 14.63
CA ALA A 150 -2.84 -27.15 16.00
C ALA A 150 -2.98 -28.45 16.82
N VAL A 151 -3.80 -29.41 16.37
CA VAL A 151 -3.97 -30.70 17.04
C VAL A 151 -2.87 -31.65 16.58
N ARG A 152 -1.65 -31.51 17.15
CA ARG A 152 -0.66 -32.59 17.11
C ARG A 152 -1.26 -33.80 17.80
N LYS A 153 -1.57 -34.82 17.01
CA LYS A 153 -2.04 -36.15 17.40
C LYS A 153 -1.23 -36.66 18.61
N GLY A 154 -1.77 -36.51 19.82
CA GLY A 154 -1.20 -37.14 21.01
C GLY A 154 -1.15 -38.66 20.81
N SER A 155 -0.08 -39.30 21.29
CA SER A 155 0.10 -40.75 21.17
C SER A 155 -1.16 -41.48 21.67
N ALA A 156 -1.76 -42.30 20.81
CA ALA A 156 -2.96 -43.06 21.15
C ALA A 156 -2.65 -43.92 22.39
N LYS A 157 -3.38 -43.69 23.49
CA LYS A 157 -3.37 -44.58 24.66
C LYS A 157 -3.83 -45.97 24.21
N LYS A 158 -2.89 -46.86 23.89
CA LYS A 158 -3.18 -48.29 23.74
C LYS A 158 -3.67 -48.78 25.10
N ARG A 159 -4.88 -49.33 25.16
CA ARG A 159 -5.31 -50.11 26.33
C ARG A 159 -4.51 -51.40 26.33
N ILE A 160 -3.46 -51.45 27.13
CA ILE A 160 -2.64 -52.65 27.28
C ILE A 160 -3.24 -53.47 28.42
N HIS A 161 -3.55 -54.74 28.16
CA HIS A 161 -4.14 -55.63 29.16
C HIS A 161 -3.07 -55.99 30.22
N PRO A 162 -3.32 -55.82 31.53
CA PRO A 162 -2.29 -55.95 32.57
C PRO A 162 -1.54 -57.30 32.57
N VAL A 163 -2.23 -58.38 32.24
CA VAL A 163 -1.66 -59.73 32.16
C VAL A 163 -0.60 -59.85 31.06
N GLN A 164 -0.75 -59.11 29.96
CA GLN A 164 0.17 -59.17 28.82
C GLN A 164 1.50 -58.49 29.15
N VAL A 165 1.47 -57.42 29.94
CA VAL A 165 2.68 -56.73 30.45
C VAL A 165 3.44 -57.63 31.44
N MET A 166 2.71 -58.33 32.31
CA MET A 166 3.30 -59.22 33.31
C MET A 166 4.03 -60.43 32.67
N SER A 167 3.61 -60.86 31.48
CA SER A 167 4.25 -61.98 30.76
C SER A 167 5.62 -61.62 30.19
N GLU A 168 5.89 -60.34 29.92
CA GLU A 168 7.20 -59.87 29.41
C GLU A 168 8.27 -59.86 30.52
N PHE A 169 7.87 -59.96 31.79
CA PHE A 169 8.74 -59.87 32.96
C PHE A 169 9.10 -61.22 33.60
N ARG A 170 9.02 -62.36 32.86
CA ARG A 170 9.61 -63.60 33.38
C ARG A 170 11.12 -63.43 33.47
N GLY A 171 11.61 -63.40 34.71
CA GLY A 171 13.01 -63.19 35.06
C GLY A 171 13.94 -64.20 34.40
N ARG A 172 15.18 -63.76 34.17
CA ARG A 172 16.26 -64.58 33.61
C ARG A 172 16.43 -65.84 34.46
N GLU A 173 16.44 -67.00 33.81
CA GLU A 173 16.99 -68.22 34.40
C GLU A 173 18.46 -67.96 34.76
N ILE A 174 18.82 -68.25 36.02
CA ILE A 174 20.19 -68.19 36.50
C ILE A 174 20.62 -69.63 36.76
N VAL A 175 21.49 -70.10 35.85
CA VAL A 175 22.28 -71.35 35.77
C VAL A 175 21.51 -72.63 35.47
#